data_AF-A0A965EYQ3-F1
#
_entry.id   AF-A0A965EYQ3-F1
#
_cell.length_a   1.000
_cell.length_b   1.000
_cell.length_c   1.000
_cell.angle_alpha   90.00
_cell.angle_beta   90.00
_cell.angle_gamma   90.00
#
_symmetry.space_group_name_H-M   'P 1'
#
loop_
_entity.id
_entity.type
_entity.pdbx_description
1 polymer ?
#
loop_
_entity_poly.entity_id
_entity_poly.type
_entity_poly.pdbx_seq_one_letter_code
_entity_poly.pdbx_strand_id
1 'polypeptide(L)'
;MLLASLNPAAVASGPDLPDAVRLAGEGVTLSRGDLLGAATSVAERIGGAGRVAILAAIAADIDALAAAWQWTAEDVLVHGLPLFHVHGLVLGLIGSLRVGSRFVHTGKPTPASYGDAAAGGGTLFFGVPTVWSRVAADTAAASALSAARLLVSGSAALPVSVFDRLVALSG
;
A
#
# COMPACT_ATOMS: atom_id res chain seq x y z
N MET A 1 4.07 4.29 19.31
CA MET A 1 5.05 3.20 19.09
C MET A 1 4.27 1.99 18.58
N LEU A 2 4.66 1.39 17.44
CA LEU A 2 4.02 0.23 16.79
C LEU A 2 3.74 -0.96 17.74
N LEU A 3 4.45 -1.04 18.88
CA LEU A 3 4.26 -2.07 19.90
C LEU A 3 3.00 -1.89 20.76
N ALA A 4 2.48 -0.67 20.89
CA ALA A 4 1.27 -0.39 21.69
C ALA A 4 -0.03 -0.88 21.02
N SER A 5 0.02 -1.21 19.73
CA SER A 5 -1.09 -1.81 18.97
C SER A 5 -1.12 -3.34 19.01
N LEU A 6 -0.12 -4.00 19.60
CA LEU A 6 -0.14 -5.44 19.82
C LEU A 6 -0.99 -5.76 21.05
N ASN A 7 -1.74 -6.87 21.01
CA ASN A 7 -2.52 -7.34 22.15
C ASN A 7 -1.60 -7.56 23.38
N PRO A 8 -1.71 -6.74 24.45
CA PRO A 8 -0.77 -6.79 25.58
C PRO A 8 -0.82 -8.12 26.33
N ALA A 9 -2.00 -8.76 26.39
CA ALA A 9 -2.16 -10.07 27.02
C ALA A 9 -1.42 -11.18 26.26
N ALA A 10 -1.34 -11.07 24.93
CA ALA A 10 -0.58 -12.01 24.14
C ALA A 10 0.95 -11.78 24.25
N VAL A 11 1.39 -10.56 24.58
CA VAL A 11 2.81 -10.19 24.73
C VAL A 11 3.35 -10.55 26.12
N ALA A 12 2.54 -10.38 27.17
CA ALA A 12 3.00 -10.54 28.55
C ALA A 12 2.84 -11.97 29.11
N SER A 13 1.93 -12.78 28.56
CA SER A 13 1.52 -14.06 29.18
C SER A 13 1.26 -15.22 28.22
N GLY A 14 1.52 -15.07 26.93
CA GLY A 14 1.43 -16.16 25.94
C GLY A 14 2.75 -16.92 25.76
N PRO A 15 2.74 -18.20 25.32
CA PRO A 15 3.94 -18.89 24.89
C PRO A 15 4.55 -18.18 23.66
N ASP A 16 5.88 -18.17 23.58
CA ASP A 16 6.58 -17.60 22.43
C ASP A 16 6.21 -18.37 21.16
N LEU A 17 5.95 -17.63 20.07
CA LEU A 17 5.63 -18.21 18.77
C LEU A 17 6.95 -18.33 18.00
N PRO A 18 7.56 -19.53 17.89
CA PRO A 18 8.95 -19.68 17.45
C PRO A 18 9.16 -19.35 15.97
N ASP A 19 8.10 -19.33 15.17
CA ASP A 19 8.12 -19.07 13.73
C ASP A 19 7.17 -17.95 13.31
N ALA A 20 7.03 -16.94 14.17
CA ALA A 20 6.18 -15.77 13.93
C ALA A 20 6.46 -15.11 12.56
N VAL A 21 7.71 -15.14 12.08
CA VAL A 21 8.08 -14.75 10.71
C VAL A 21 9.04 -15.78 10.11
N ARG A 22 8.78 -16.20 8.86
CA ARG A 22 9.66 -17.07 8.07
C ARG A 22 10.03 -16.36 6.76
N LEU A 23 11.33 -16.19 6.51
CA LEU A 23 11.86 -15.63 5.28
C LEU A 23 12.35 -16.76 4.38
N ALA A 24 11.50 -17.17 3.44
CA ALA A 24 11.68 -18.38 2.63
C ALA A 24 12.98 -18.42 1.81
N GLY A 25 13.55 -17.26 1.44
CA GLY A 25 14.77 -17.19 0.64
C GLY A 25 16.08 -17.37 1.43
N GLU A 26 16.06 -17.14 2.74
CA GLU A 26 17.28 -17.11 3.56
C GLU A 26 17.29 -18.16 4.68
N GLY A 27 16.22 -18.95 4.80
CA GLY A 27 16.07 -19.92 5.90
C GLY A 27 15.93 -19.28 7.28
N VAL A 28 15.75 -17.95 7.34
CA VAL A 28 15.61 -17.20 8.58
C VAL A 28 14.21 -17.39 9.13
N THR A 29 14.15 -17.80 10.39
CA THR A 29 12.91 -17.88 11.17
C THR A 29 13.11 -17.00 12.40
N LEU A 30 12.17 -16.10 12.65
CA LEU A 30 12.19 -15.21 13.81
C LEU A 30 11.01 -15.55 14.71
N SER A 31 11.32 -15.77 15.99
CA SER A 31 10.30 -15.89 17.01
C SER A 31 9.64 -14.55 17.27
N ARG A 32 8.51 -14.58 17.96
CA ARG A 32 7.89 -13.36 18.47
C ARG A 32 8.81 -12.66 19.47
N GLY A 33 9.54 -13.41 20.30
CA GLY A 33 10.56 -12.89 21.21
C GLY A 33 11.66 -12.10 20.49
N ASP A 34 12.17 -12.63 19.38
CA ASP A 34 13.22 -11.98 18.57
C ASP A 34 12.75 -10.62 18.03
N LEU A 35 11.53 -10.57 17.52
CA LEU A 35 10.93 -9.34 16.98
C LEU A 35 10.71 -8.29 18.08
N LEU A 36 10.24 -8.70 19.26
CA LEU A 36 10.05 -7.82 20.40
C LEU A 36 11.38 -7.29 20.94
N GLY A 37 12.41 -8.15 21.02
CA GLY A 37 13.76 -7.77 21.42
C GLY A 37 14.38 -6.75 20.47
N ALA A 38 14.30 -6.99 19.15
CA ALA A 38 14.77 -6.05 18.13
C ALA A 38 14.03 -4.71 18.20
N ALA A 39 12.69 -4.74 18.31
CA ALA A 39 11.87 -3.54 18.41
C ALA A 39 12.17 -2.74 19.69
N THR A 40 12.40 -3.42 20.81
CA THR A 40 12.75 -2.80 22.10
C THR A 40 14.13 -2.17 22.03
N SER A 41 15.12 -2.86 21.45
CA SER A 41 16.47 -2.31 21.25
C SER A 41 16.46 -1.04 20.39
N VAL A 42 15.64 -1.00 19.33
CA VAL A 42 15.45 0.20 18.52
C VAL A 42 14.72 1.29 19.31
N ALA A 43 13.65 0.94 20.03
CA ALA A 43 12.84 1.85 20.83
C ALA A 43 13.65 2.53 21.94
N GLU A 44 14.52 1.80 22.64
CA GLU A 44 15.45 2.33 23.65
C GLU A 44 16.47 3.28 23.03
N ARG A 45 17.03 2.94 21.85
CA ARG A 45 18.02 3.77 21.16
C ARG A 45 17.44 5.10 20.66
N ILE A 46 16.15 5.14 20.32
CA ILE A 46 15.46 6.35 19.85
C ILE A 46 14.62 7.02 20.95
N GLY A 47 14.53 6.41 22.13
CA GLY A 47 13.78 6.89 23.28
C GLY A 47 14.40 8.17 23.84
N GLY A 48 13.86 9.32 23.47
CA GLY A 48 14.40 10.64 23.83
C GLY A 48 14.92 11.44 22.65
N ALA A 49 14.95 10.86 21.44
CA ALA A 49 15.22 11.62 20.23
C ALA A 49 14.07 12.60 19.96
N GLY A 50 14.34 13.90 20.08
CA GLY A 50 13.37 14.95 19.73
C GLY A 50 13.01 14.99 18.24
N ARG A 51 13.86 14.38 17.40
CA ARG A 51 13.66 14.18 15.96
C ARG A 51 14.32 12.87 15.54
N VAL A 52 13.64 12.10 14.70
CA VAL A 52 14.18 10.88 14.08
C VAL A 52 14.28 11.14 12.58
N ALA A 53 15.48 11.01 12.02
CA ALA A 53 15.66 10.97 10.57
C ALA A 53 15.60 9.51 10.14
N ILE A 54 14.56 9.14 9.41
CA ILE A 54 14.51 7.86 8.72
C ILE A 54 15.29 8.04 7.42
N LEU A 55 16.34 7.25 7.21
CA LEU A 55 16.94 7.13 5.88
C LEU A 55 15.89 6.50 4.97
N ALA A 56 15.20 7.34 4.20
CA ALA A 56 14.22 6.88 3.24
C ALA A 56 14.96 6.22 2.08
N ALA A 57 15.01 4.90 2.06
CA ALA A 57 15.52 4.12 0.94
C ALA A 57 14.45 4.04 -0.16
N ILE A 58 13.99 5.20 -0.65
CA ILE A 58 12.85 5.35 -1.57
C ILE A 58 12.96 4.39 -2.77
N ALA A 59 14.17 4.26 -3.30
CA ALA A 59 14.49 3.32 -4.37
C ALA A 59 14.15 1.86 -3.99
N ALA A 60 14.65 1.39 -2.86
CA ALA A 60 14.41 0.04 -2.37
C ALA A 60 12.93 -0.20 -2.00
N ASP A 61 12.26 0.80 -1.41
CA ASP A 61 10.84 0.72 -1.08
C ASP A 61 9.99 0.57 -2.35
N ILE A 62 10.27 1.37 -3.39
CA ILE A 62 9.57 1.26 -4.68
C ILE A 62 9.89 -0.08 -5.35
N ASP A 63 11.14 -0.56 -5.33
CA ASP A 63 11.50 -1.86 -5.91
C ASP A 63 10.76 -3.02 -5.22
N ALA A 64 10.67 -2.97 -3.88
CA ALA A 64 9.93 -3.96 -3.10
C ALA A 64 8.43 -3.94 -3.44
N LEU A 65 7.83 -2.75 -3.58
CA LEU A 65 6.45 -2.62 -4.00
C LEU A 65 6.25 -3.08 -5.44
N ALA A 66 7.18 -2.77 -6.34
CA ALA A 66 7.12 -3.23 -7.72
C ALA A 66 7.18 -4.76 -7.81
N ALA A 67 8.04 -5.40 -7.02
CA ALA A 67 8.08 -6.85 -6.90
C ALA A 67 6.77 -7.41 -6.32
N ALA A 68 6.27 -6.86 -5.21
CA ALA A 68 5.07 -7.34 -4.53
C ALA A 68 3.80 -7.17 -5.38
N TRP A 69 3.69 -6.08 -6.11
CA TRP A 69 2.55 -5.77 -6.97
C TRP A 69 2.72 -6.23 -8.41
N GLN A 70 3.86 -6.84 -8.73
CA GLN A 70 4.24 -7.18 -10.11
C GLN A 70 4.07 -5.96 -11.03
N TRP A 71 4.49 -4.79 -10.56
CA TRP A 71 4.42 -3.54 -11.31
C TRP A 71 5.55 -3.50 -12.34
N THR A 72 5.18 -3.37 -13.60
CA THR A 72 6.08 -3.44 -14.75
C THR A 72 5.99 -2.19 -15.62
N ALA A 73 6.89 -2.06 -16.60
CA ALA A 73 6.89 -0.96 -17.56
C ALA A 73 5.66 -0.98 -18.49
N GLU A 74 5.03 -2.14 -18.64
CA GLU A 74 3.80 -2.35 -19.40
C GLU A 74 2.56 -1.78 -18.70
N ASP A 75 2.64 -1.51 -17.39
CA ASP A 75 1.53 -0.93 -16.65
C ASP A 75 1.30 0.55 -16.99
N VAL A 76 0.03 0.95 -16.88
CA VAL A 76 -0.40 2.34 -16.90
C VAL A 76 -0.97 2.68 -15.53
N LEU A 77 -0.20 3.40 -14.71
CA LEU A 77 -0.65 3.85 -13.40
C LEU A 77 -1.56 5.06 -13.55
N VAL A 78 -2.82 4.91 -13.11
CA VAL A 78 -3.80 5.98 -13.01
C VAL A 78 -3.88 6.48 -11.58
N HIS A 79 -3.76 7.80 -11.41
CA HIS A 79 -3.66 8.43 -10.11
C HIS A 79 -4.30 9.82 -10.11
N GLY A 80 -5.07 10.17 -9.08
CA GLY A 80 -5.63 11.53 -8.92
C GLY A 80 -5.29 12.23 -7.60
N LEU A 81 -4.50 11.61 -6.71
CA LEU A 81 -4.18 12.19 -5.39
C LEU A 81 -3.07 13.26 -5.50
N PRO A 82 -2.94 14.16 -4.50
CA PRO A 82 -1.99 15.26 -4.58
C PRO A 82 -0.52 14.83 -4.66
N LEU A 83 0.25 15.49 -5.53
CA LEU A 83 1.69 15.24 -5.76
C LEU A 83 2.63 15.93 -4.74
N PHE A 84 2.10 16.49 -3.66
CA PHE A 84 2.89 16.96 -2.52
C PHE A 84 2.89 15.96 -1.35
N HIS A 85 2.14 14.86 -1.47
CA HIS A 85 2.03 13.82 -0.44
C HIS A 85 2.73 12.55 -0.91
N VAL A 86 3.33 11.78 0.01
CA VAL A 86 4.14 10.57 -0.31
C VAL A 86 3.43 9.58 -1.24
N HIS A 87 2.13 9.35 -1.02
CA HIS A 87 1.33 8.48 -1.89
C HIS A 87 1.36 8.98 -3.35
N GLY A 88 1.09 10.25 -3.59
CA GLY A 88 1.05 10.78 -4.96
C GLY A 88 2.41 11.02 -5.57
N LEU A 89 3.33 11.60 -4.81
CA LEU A 89 4.65 11.94 -5.30
C LEU A 89 5.54 10.70 -5.43
N VAL A 90 5.70 9.96 -4.34
CA VAL A 90 6.68 8.88 -4.25
C VAL A 90 6.12 7.61 -4.86
N LEU A 91 4.99 7.12 -4.37
CA LEU A 91 4.42 5.87 -4.90
C LEU A 91 3.83 6.05 -6.30
N GLY A 92 3.17 7.19 -6.54
CA GLY A 92 2.57 7.52 -7.83
C GLY A 92 3.61 7.88 -8.90
N LEU A 93 4.01 9.15 -8.93
CA LEU A 93 4.83 9.70 -10.01
C LEU A 93 6.25 9.13 -10.04
N ILE A 94 6.99 9.20 -8.92
CA ILE A 94 8.37 8.70 -8.86
C ILE A 94 8.41 7.18 -9.04
N GLY A 95 7.46 6.45 -8.46
CA GLY A 95 7.31 5.01 -8.65
C GLY A 95 7.18 4.64 -10.12
N SER A 96 6.28 5.30 -10.85
CA SER A 96 6.07 5.05 -12.29
C SER A 96 7.35 5.33 -13.09
N LEU A 97 8.02 6.44 -12.81
CA LEU A 97 9.27 6.81 -13.48
C LEU A 97 10.40 5.81 -13.18
N ARG A 98 10.46 5.26 -11.97
CA ARG A 98 11.47 4.27 -11.57
C ARG A 98 11.22 2.92 -12.22
N VAL A 99 9.96 2.47 -12.29
CA VAL A 99 9.57 1.21 -12.94
C VAL A 99 9.64 1.35 -14.48
N GLY A 100 9.55 2.57 -15.01
CA GLY A 100 9.47 2.84 -16.45
C GLY A 100 8.06 2.71 -17.01
N SER A 101 7.05 2.72 -16.14
CA SER A 101 5.64 2.58 -16.51
C SER A 101 5.01 3.92 -16.90
N ARG A 102 3.90 3.89 -17.63
CA ARG A 102 3.16 5.11 -17.95
C ARG A 102 2.44 5.62 -16.69
N PHE A 103 2.32 6.95 -16.60
CA PHE A 103 1.62 7.63 -15.51
C PHE A 103 0.53 8.55 -16.09
N VAL A 104 -0.71 8.37 -15.64
CA VAL A 104 -1.86 9.19 -16.00
C VAL A 104 -2.38 9.88 -14.74
N HIS A 105 -2.20 11.20 -14.68
CA HIS A 105 -2.77 12.00 -13.60
C HIS A 105 -4.15 12.52 -13.98
N THR A 106 -5.21 12.08 -13.28
CA THR A 106 -6.60 12.48 -13.61
C THR A 106 -6.96 13.89 -13.13
N GLY A 107 -6.06 14.57 -12.43
CA GLY A 107 -6.28 15.86 -11.78
C GLY A 107 -7.09 15.74 -10.50
N LYS A 108 -8.21 15.00 -10.56
CA LYS A 108 -9.00 14.56 -9.41
C LYS A 108 -9.48 13.12 -9.61
N PRO A 109 -9.49 12.29 -8.57
CA PRO A 109 -9.93 10.90 -8.64
C PRO A 109 -11.45 10.83 -8.45
N THR A 110 -12.18 11.21 -9.49
CA THR A 110 -13.64 11.07 -9.54
C THR A 110 -13.99 9.71 -10.18
N PRO A 111 -15.19 9.16 -9.93
CA PRO A 111 -15.61 7.92 -10.58
C PRO A 111 -15.51 8.00 -12.11
N ALA A 112 -16.02 9.08 -12.71
CA ALA A 112 -15.94 9.32 -14.14
C ALA A 112 -14.48 9.34 -14.65
N SER A 113 -13.58 10.08 -14.00
CA SER A 113 -12.18 10.17 -14.49
C SER A 113 -11.42 8.84 -14.38
N TYR A 114 -11.76 8.00 -13.40
CA TYR A 114 -11.18 6.67 -13.26
C TYR A 114 -11.78 5.70 -14.29
N GLY A 115 -13.10 5.78 -14.56
CA GLY A 115 -13.74 5.02 -15.63
C GLY A 115 -13.19 5.35 -17.01
N ASP A 116 -13.04 6.65 -17.31
CA ASP A 116 -12.46 7.12 -18.58
C ASP A 116 -11.00 6.66 -18.74
N ALA A 117 -10.21 6.75 -17.65
CA ALA A 117 -8.82 6.29 -17.67
C ALA A 117 -8.70 4.76 -17.84
N ALA A 118 -9.65 3.99 -17.31
CA ALA A 118 -9.73 2.54 -17.54
C ALA A 118 -10.03 2.22 -19.01
N ALA A 119 -11.01 2.91 -19.61
CA ALA A 119 -11.26 2.80 -21.04
C ALA A 119 -10.06 3.23 -21.91
N GLY A 120 -9.23 4.14 -21.40
CA GLY A 120 -7.96 4.56 -21.98
C GLY A 120 -6.77 3.60 -21.77
N GLY A 121 -7.00 2.41 -21.18
CA GLY A 121 -5.96 1.40 -20.97
C GLY A 121 -5.22 1.49 -19.64
N GLY A 122 -5.80 2.14 -18.63
CA GLY A 122 -5.30 2.10 -17.25
C GLY A 122 -5.27 0.66 -16.70
N THR A 123 -4.16 0.23 -16.11
CA THR A 123 -4.00 -1.14 -15.58
C THR A 123 -3.80 -1.17 -14.07
N LEU A 124 -3.27 -0.09 -13.49
CA LEU A 124 -3.00 0.05 -12.06
C LEU A 124 -3.68 1.33 -11.57
N PHE A 125 -4.48 1.27 -10.52
CA PHE A 125 -5.20 2.45 -10.01
C PHE A 125 -4.93 2.67 -8.54
N PHE A 126 -4.50 3.87 -8.19
CA PHE A 126 -4.25 4.23 -6.80
C PHE A 126 -5.38 5.10 -6.27
N GLY A 127 -5.77 4.87 -5.03
CA GLY A 127 -6.80 5.65 -4.35
C GLY A 127 -6.67 5.57 -2.84
N VAL A 128 -7.49 6.36 -2.18
CA VAL A 128 -7.69 6.29 -0.72
C VAL A 128 -9.12 5.80 -0.46
N PRO A 129 -9.47 5.36 0.76
CA PRO A 129 -10.79 4.79 1.04
C PRO A 129 -11.97 5.65 0.56
N THR A 130 -11.88 6.98 0.70
CA THR A 130 -12.94 7.89 0.24
C THR A 130 -13.09 7.97 -1.28
N VAL A 131 -12.02 7.75 -2.04
CA VAL A 131 -12.10 7.61 -3.50
C VAL A 131 -12.83 6.32 -3.83
N TRP A 132 -12.40 5.22 -3.22
CA TRP A 132 -12.97 3.90 -3.45
C TRP A 132 -14.44 3.80 -3.04
N SER A 133 -14.85 4.45 -1.95
CA SER A 133 -16.27 4.57 -1.59
C SER A 133 -17.10 5.23 -2.68
N ARG A 134 -16.58 6.30 -3.31
CA ARG A 134 -17.30 7.00 -4.40
C ARG A 134 -17.34 6.16 -5.67
N VAL A 135 -16.24 5.50 -6.02
CA VAL A 135 -16.19 4.59 -7.17
C VAL A 135 -17.15 3.42 -6.98
N ALA A 136 -17.12 2.75 -5.82
CA ALA A 136 -18.02 1.64 -5.52
C ALA A 136 -19.51 2.02 -5.51
N ALA A 137 -19.83 3.28 -5.19
CA ALA A 137 -21.19 3.82 -5.26
C ALA A 137 -21.66 4.04 -6.72
N ASP A 138 -20.74 4.29 -7.64
CA ASP A 138 -21.00 4.43 -9.08
C ASP A 138 -20.71 3.08 -9.78
N THR A 139 -21.76 2.30 -10.00
CA THR A 139 -21.63 0.94 -10.55
C THR A 139 -21.01 0.93 -11.95
N ALA A 140 -21.25 1.95 -12.76
CA ALA A 140 -20.67 2.03 -14.10
C ALA A 140 -19.16 2.28 -14.03
N ALA A 141 -18.74 3.21 -13.18
CA ALA A 141 -17.32 3.48 -12.96
C ALA A 141 -16.59 2.28 -12.34
N ALA A 142 -17.19 1.61 -11.36
CA ALA A 142 -16.61 0.42 -10.75
C ALA A 142 -16.45 -0.73 -11.75
N SER A 143 -17.47 -1.01 -12.57
CA SER A 143 -17.38 -2.06 -13.59
C SER A 143 -16.42 -1.72 -14.74
N ALA A 144 -16.22 -0.44 -15.05
CA ALA A 144 -15.20 -0.03 -16.01
C ALA A 144 -13.77 -0.40 -15.57
N LEU A 145 -13.53 -0.56 -14.26
CA LEU A 145 -12.25 -1.01 -13.72
C LEU A 145 -11.99 -2.51 -13.88
N SER A 146 -12.89 -3.27 -14.50
CA SER A 146 -12.71 -4.73 -14.69
C SER A 146 -11.50 -5.13 -15.54
N ALA A 147 -11.01 -4.22 -16.38
CA ALA A 147 -9.77 -4.42 -17.13
C ALA A 147 -8.51 -4.08 -16.31
N ALA A 148 -8.66 -3.46 -15.14
CA ALA A 148 -7.54 -3.13 -14.27
C ALA A 148 -6.96 -4.42 -13.66
N ARG A 149 -5.64 -4.49 -13.62
CA ARG A 149 -4.90 -5.58 -13.00
C ARG A 149 -4.86 -5.45 -11.47
N LEU A 150 -4.80 -4.22 -10.97
CA LEU A 150 -4.65 -3.96 -9.52
C LEU A 150 -5.24 -2.60 -9.12
N LEU A 151 -6.03 -2.61 -8.05
CA LEU A 151 -6.54 -1.44 -7.36
C LEU A 151 -5.87 -1.32 -5.98
N VAL A 152 -5.22 -0.18 -5.70
CA VAL A 152 -4.48 0.04 -4.46
C VAL A 152 -5.20 1.09 -3.60
N SER A 153 -5.52 0.72 -2.36
CA SER A 153 -6.00 1.65 -1.34
C SER A 153 -4.89 1.95 -0.32
N GLY A 154 -4.50 3.22 -0.21
CA GLY A 154 -3.50 3.68 0.75
C GLY A 154 -4.03 4.72 1.73
N SER A 155 -3.14 5.23 2.59
CA SER A 155 -3.37 6.31 3.57
C SER A 155 -4.30 5.99 4.75
N ALA A 156 -5.21 5.02 4.64
CA ALA A 156 -6.03 4.49 5.72
C ALA A 156 -6.58 3.10 5.36
N ALA A 157 -7.08 2.37 6.36
CA ALA A 157 -7.74 1.08 6.14
C ALA A 157 -8.98 1.24 5.24
N LEU A 158 -9.09 0.39 4.21
CA LEU A 158 -10.28 0.32 3.36
C LEU A 158 -11.39 -0.42 4.12
N PRO A 159 -12.62 0.14 4.22
CA PRO A 159 -13.74 -0.60 4.80
C PRO A 159 -14.02 -1.88 4.01
N VAL A 160 -14.24 -2.99 4.72
CA VAL A 160 -14.51 -4.31 4.12
C VAL A 160 -15.70 -4.25 3.16
N SER A 161 -16.77 -3.54 3.51
CA SER A 161 -17.94 -3.37 2.64
C SER A 161 -17.65 -2.65 1.31
N VAL A 162 -16.64 -1.77 1.29
CA VAL A 162 -16.20 -1.11 0.05
C VAL A 162 -15.34 -2.06 -0.77
N PHE A 163 -14.45 -2.81 -0.12
CA PHE A 163 -13.65 -3.86 -0.76
C PHE A 163 -14.54 -4.90 -1.45
N ASP A 164 -15.49 -5.50 -0.72
CA ASP A 164 -16.38 -6.54 -1.24
C ASP A 164 -17.19 -6.03 -2.44
N ARG A 165 -17.64 -4.77 -2.38
CA ARG A 165 -18.41 -4.16 -3.45
C ARG A 165 -17.56 -3.86 -4.69
N LEU A 166 -16.30 -3.45 -4.52
CA LEU A 166 -15.38 -3.29 -5.65
C LEU A 166 -15.13 -4.63 -6.32
N VAL A 167 -14.74 -5.67 -5.56
CA VAL A 167 -14.54 -7.03 -6.08
C VAL A 167 -15.77 -7.53 -6.84
N ALA A 168 -16.98 -7.33 -6.30
CA ALA A 168 -18.20 -7.76 -6.96
C ALA A 168 -18.48 -7.03 -8.30
N LEU A 169 -18.02 -5.79 -8.45
CA LEU A 169 -18.31 -4.95 -9.62
C LEU A 169 -17.20 -4.95 -10.66
N SER A 170 -15.94 -5.05 -10.25
CA SER A 170 -14.78 -5.09 -11.14
C SER A 170 -14.35 -6.51 -11.50
N GLY A 171 -14.76 -7.53 -10.75
CA GLY A 171 -14.06 -8.83 -10.73
C GLY A 171 -12.79 -8.77 -9.90
#